data_AF-A0A8J6PGH1-F1
#
_entry.id   AF-A0A8J6PGH1-F1
#
_cell.length_a   1.000
_cell.length_b   1.000
_cell.length_c   1.000
_cell.angle_alpha   90.00
_cell.angle_beta   90.00
_cell.angle_gamma   90.00
#
_symmetry.space_group_name_H-M   'P 1'
#
loop_
_entity.id
_entity.type
_entity.pdbx_description
1 polymer ?
#
loop_
_entity_poly.entity_id
_entity_poly.type
_entity_poly.pdbx_seq_one_letter_code
_entity_poly.pdbx_strand_id
1 'polypeptide(L)'
;LLAIAEFEHDDPGDTVLVSTLLQRLGEAGVRVAATSNTLPGSLGEGRFAAQDFLREIKKLAAIFEAIRVDGPDYRHRDLPPAPEPTDPARLTERAEHTPGATLDDFDGLLEYLSTLHPSRYKKLLDGVRAVFVSGVHAVEDQAVALRVVVLADRLYDAGIPVTVSGAKLDEIFTEEMLHGGYRKKYLRATSRLLALSRFEVPTA
;
A
#
# COMPACT_ATOMS: atom_id res chain seq x y z
N LEU A 1 -14.59 -6.01 -24.10
CA LEU A 1 -14.70 -5.79 -22.65
C LEU A 1 -13.59 -4.83 -22.27
N LEU A 2 -13.92 -3.69 -21.67
CA LEU A 2 -12.97 -2.79 -21.04
C LEU A 2 -12.99 -3.05 -19.54
N ALA A 3 -11.84 -3.37 -18.95
CA ALA A 3 -11.70 -3.57 -17.52
C ALA A 3 -10.94 -2.39 -16.92
N ILE A 4 -11.52 -1.73 -15.93
CA ILE A 4 -10.95 -0.59 -15.22
C ILE A 4 -10.69 -1.02 -13.78
N ALA A 5 -9.42 -0.96 -13.36
CA ALA A 5 -9.04 -1.26 -11.99
C ALA A 5 -9.01 0.02 -11.15
N GLU A 6 -9.37 -0.10 -9.87
CA GLU A 6 -9.22 0.97 -8.87
C GLU A 6 -9.83 2.30 -9.31
N PHE A 7 -11.10 2.25 -9.72
CA PHE A 7 -11.88 3.41 -10.13
C PHE A 7 -12.14 4.32 -8.92
N GLU A 8 -11.26 5.29 -8.74
CA GLU A 8 -11.37 6.39 -7.79
C GLU A 8 -11.29 7.69 -8.59
N HIS A 9 -12.28 8.57 -8.42
CA HIS A 9 -12.35 9.83 -9.15
C HIS A 9 -12.50 11.00 -8.21
N ASP A 10 -11.53 11.92 -8.34
CA ASP A 10 -11.28 12.93 -7.35
C ASP A 10 -11.68 14.35 -7.75
N ASP A 11 -11.86 14.55 -9.05
CA ASP A 11 -12.14 15.83 -9.68
C ASP A 11 -13.51 15.79 -10.42
N PRO A 12 -14.38 16.80 -10.21
CA PRO A 12 -15.61 16.96 -10.99
C PRO A 12 -15.39 17.02 -12.52
N GLY A 13 -14.31 17.66 -12.98
CA GLY A 13 -14.02 17.79 -14.41
C GLY A 13 -13.70 16.45 -15.07
N ASP A 14 -12.88 15.64 -14.39
CA ASP A 14 -12.52 14.29 -14.85
C ASP A 14 -13.74 13.37 -14.86
N THR A 15 -14.63 13.51 -13.88
CA THR A 15 -15.87 12.73 -13.80
C THR A 15 -16.77 12.95 -15.02
N VAL A 16 -16.89 14.18 -15.52
CA VAL A 16 -17.69 14.47 -16.73
C VAL A 16 -17.08 13.82 -17.97
N LEU A 17 -15.76 13.92 -18.13
CA LEU A 17 -15.04 13.30 -19.25
C LEU A 17 -15.20 11.77 -19.23
N VAL A 18 -15.01 11.16 -18.07
CA VAL A 18 -15.12 9.71 -17.91
C VAL A 18 -16.55 9.23 -18.06
N SER A 19 -17.54 9.94 -17.51
CA SER A 19 -18.96 9.63 -17.71
C SER A 19 -19.32 9.65 -19.20
N THR A 20 -18.87 10.68 -19.93
CA THR A 20 -19.10 10.81 -21.37
C THR A 20 -18.43 9.66 -22.14
N LEU A 21 -17.17 9.35 -21.83
CA LEU A 21 -16.44 8.25 -22.46
C LEU A 21 -17.16 6.92 -22.25
N LEU A 22 -17.54 6.60 -21.00
CA LEU A 22 -18.22 5.35 -20.65
C LEU A 22 -19.57 5.22 -21.35
N GLN A 23 -20.32 6.31 -21.45
CA GLN A 23 -21.59 6.32 -22.18
C GLN A 23 -21.38 6.02 -23.67
N ARG A 24 -20.41 6.70 -24.32
CA ARG A 24 -20.09 6.46 -25.74
C ARG A 24 -19.61 5.03 -26.01
N LEU A 25 -18.82 4.48 -25.09
CA LEU A 25 -18.39 3.08 -25.16
C LEU A 25 -19.60 2.13 -25.06
N GLY A 26 -20.53 2.40 -24.15
CA GLY A 26 -21.79 1.66 -24.04
C GLY A 26 -22.64 1.72 -25.31
N GLU A 27 -22.81 2.91 -25.89
CA GLU A 27 -23.50 3.13 -27.18
C GLU A 27 -22.85 2.34 -28.32
N ALA A 28 -21.52 2.21 -28.30
CA ALA A 28 -20.75 1.43 -29.26
C ALA A 28 -20.76 -0.10 -28.98
N GLY A 29 -21.50 -0.56 -27.96
CA GLY A 29 -21.62 -1.98 -27.60
C GLY A 29 -20.44 -2.52 -26.79
N VAL A 30 -19.57 -1.66 -26.26
CA VAL A 30 -18.46 -2.07 -25.39
C VAL A 30 -18.99 -2.37 -23.99
N ARG A 31 -18.79 -3.60 -23.52
CA ARG A 31 -19.02 -3.95 -22.12
C ARG A 31 -17.90 -3.39 -21.25
N VAL A 32 -18.24 -2.76 -20.13
CA VAL A 32 -17.28 -2.22 -19.16
C VAL A 32 -17.43 -2.94 -17.83
N ALA A 33 -16.32 -3.28 -17.19
CA ALA A 33 -16.26 -3.75 -15.81
C ALA A 33 -15.29 -2.86 -15.02
N ALA A 34 -15.67 -2.44 -13.82
CA ALA A 34 -14.84 -1.59 -12.98
C ALA A 34 -14.75 -2.14 -11.54
N THR A 35 -13.60 -2.00 -10.90
CA THR A 35 -13.43 -2.24 -9.45
C THR A 35 -13.25 -0.91 -8.73
N SER A 36 -13.83 -0.75 -7.54
CA SER A 36 -13.61 0.43 -6.69
C SER A 36 -13.62 0.04 -5.22
N ASN A 37 -12.75 0.67 -4.44
CA ASN A 37 -12.74 0.53 -2.98
C ASN A 37 -13.73 1.49 -2.30
N THR A 38 -14.31 2.42 -3.06
CA THR A 38 -15.26 3.42 -2.57
C THR A 38 -16.65 3.08 -3.06
N LEU A 39 -17.64 3.12 -2.15
CA LEU A 39 -19.02 2.90 -2.53
C LEU A 39 -19.50 4.00 -3.48
N PRO A 40 -20.34 3.71 -4.49
CA PRO A 40 -20.87 4.71 -5.39
C PRO A 40 -21.50 5.92 -4.70
N GLY A 41 -22.18 5.70 -3.56
CA GLY A 41 -22.81 6.78 -2.78
C GLY A 41 -21.86 7.65 -1.96
N SER A 42 -20.61 7.20 -1.74
CA SER A 42 -19.59 7.92 -0.98
C SER A 42 -18.49 8.51 -1.87
N LEU A 43 -18.59 8.32 -3.19
CA LEU A 43 -17.75 9.04 -4.15
C LEU A 43 -18.06 10.54 -4.05
N GLY A 44 -17.06 11.35 -3.69
CA GLY A 44 -17.16 12.80 -3.62
C GLY A 44 -17.56 13.40 -2.28
N GLU A 45 -17.64 12.59 -1.22
CA GLU A 45 -17.81 13.11 0.14
C GLU A 45 -16.67 14.11 0.48
N GLY A 46 -17.03 15.30 0.98
CA GLY A 46 -16.09 16.32 1.45
C GLY A 46 -15.54 17.31 0.41
N ARG A 47 -16.12 17.40 -0.80
CA ARG A 47 -15.60 18.26 -1.88
C ARG A 47 -16.37 19.56 -2.15
N PHE A 48 -15.67 20.54 -2.72
CA PHE A 48 -16.29 21.74 -3.31
C PHE A 48 -17.24 21.32 -4.45
N ALA A 49 -18.44 21.91 -4.51
CA ALA A 49 -19.51 21.55 -5.44
C ALA A 49 -20.00 20.08 -5.32
N ALA A 50 -20.01 19.50 -4.11
CA ALA A 50 -20.48 18.13 -3.84
C ALA A 50 -21.84 17.79 -4.48
N GLN A 51 -22.77 18.74 -4.60
CA GLN A 51 -24.07 18.48 -5.21
C GLN A 51 -23.98 18.16 -6.72
N ASP A 52 -23.13 18.87 -7.46
CA ASP A 52 -22.95 18.63 -8.89
C ASP A 52 -22.14 17.36 -9.13
N PHE A 53 -21.13 17.12 -8.29
CA PHE A 53 -20.37 15.87 -8.30
C PHE A 53 -21.28 14.65 -8.04
N LEU A 54 -22.13 14.71 -7.01
CA LEU A 54 -23.09 13.64 -6.69
C LEU A 54 -24.08 13.39 -7.84
N ARG A 55 -24.45 14.42 -8.61
CA ARG A 55 -25.30 14.26 -9.79
C ARG A 55 -24.59 13.51 -10.90
N GLU A 56 -23.33 13.83 -11.16
CA GLU A 56 -22.51 13.15 -12.17
C GLU A 56 -22.19 11.72 -11.76
N ILE A 57 -21.86 11.49 -10.48
CA ILE A 57 -21.70 10.15 -9.92
C ILE A 57 -22.98 9.32 -10.07
N LYS A 58 -24.16 9.89 -9.84
CA LYS A 58 -25.43 9.17 -10.04
C LYS A 58 -25.64 8.77 -11.50
N LYS A 59 -25.29 9.62 -12.46
CA LYS A 59 -25.36 9.29 -13.89
C LYS A 59 -24.39 8.16 -14.23
N LEU A 60 -23.15 8.25 -13.74
CA LEU A 60 -22.13 7.23 -13.96
C LEU A 60 -22.50 5.90 -13.29
N ALA A 61 -23.02 5.94 -12.07
CA ALA A 61 -23.49 4.76 -11.35
C ALA A 61 -24.67 4.07 -12.07
N ALA A 62 -25.52 4.81 -12.79
CA ALA A 62 -26.61 4.22 -13.57
C ALA A 62 -26.13 3.38 -14.77
N ILE A 63 -24.86 3.53 -15.18
CA ILE A 63 -24.24 2.72 -16.25
C ILE A 63 -23.84 1.33 -15.70
N PHE A 64 -23.63 1.21 -14.39
CA PHE A 64 -23.10 0.01 -13.76
C PHE A 64 -24.15 -0.72 -12.93
N GLU A 65 -24.11 -2.05 -12.99
CA GLU A 65 -24.68 -2.89 -11.94
C GLU A 65 -23.66 -2.99 -10.79
N ALA A 66 -24.02 -2.48 -9.61
CA ALA A 66 -23.13 -2.49 -8.45
C ALA A 66 -23.18 -3.85 -7.75
N ILE A 67 -22.11 -4.62 -7.87
CA ILE A 67 -21.91 -5.86 -7.12
C ILE A 67 -20.99 -5.57 -5.93
N ARG A 68 -21.53 -5.74 -4.72
CA ARG A 68 -20.73 -5.60 -3.50
C ARG A 68 -19.97 -6.90 -3.24
N VAL A 69 -18.65 -6.80 -3.22
CA VAL A 69 -17.77 -7.91 -2.83
C VAL A 69 -17.38 -7.70 -1.37
N ASP A 70 -18.12 -8.34 -0.47
CA ASP A 70 -17.80 -8.40 0.95
C ASP A 70 -16.92 -9.62 1.27
N GLY A 71 -16.13 -9.52 2.32
CA GLY A 71 -15.30 -10.61 2.80
C GLY A 71 -13.99 -10.12 3.41
N PRO A 72 -13.28 -10.98 4.15
CA PRO A 72 -11.90 -10.69 4.52
C PRO A 72 -11.07 -10.54 3.24
N ASP A 73 -10.05 -9.68 3.27
CA ASP A 73 -9.12 -9.55 2.16
C ASP A 73 -8.56 -10.96 1.85
N TYR A 74 -8.77 -11.43 0.62
CA TYR A 74 -8.31 -12.75 0.19
C TYR A 74 -6.80 -12.92 0.40
N ARG A 75 -6.03 -11.83 0.28
CA ARG A 75 -4.59 -11.83 0.58
C ARG A 75 -4.29 -12.26 2.01
N HIS A 76 -5.22 -12.05 2.95
CA HIS A 76 -5.05 -12.29 4.38
C HIS A 76 -5.64 -13.60 4.89
N ARG A 77 -6.38 -14.35 4.06
CA ARG A 77 -7.13 -15.52 4.53
C ARG A 77 -6.22 -16.70 4.88
N ASP A 78 -5.07 -16.82 4.22
CA ASP A 78 -4.15 -17.95 4.34
C ASP A 78 -2.67 -17.53 4.38
N LEU A 79 -2.35 -16.27 4.71
CA LEU A 79 -0.95 -15.91 4.98
C LEU A 79 -0.54 -16.66 6.26
N PRO A 80 0.44 -17.60 6.22
CA PRO A 80 1.02 -18.14 7.44
C PRO A 80 1.46 -17.00 8.35
N PRO A 81 1.55 -17.24 9.68
CA PRO A 81 2.02 -16.24 10.63
C PRO A 81 3.32 -15.61 10.15
N ALA A 82 3.59 -14.38 10.59
CA ALA A 82 4.81 -13.69 10.22
C ALA A 82 6.03 -14.59 10.44
N PRO A 83 6.97 -14.66 9.47
CA PRO A 83 8.20 -15.40 9.66
C PRO A 83 8.89 -14.93 10.93
N GLU A 84 9.52 -15.85 11.65
CA GLU A 84 10.37 -15.46 12.77
C GLU A 84 11.50 -14.55 12.26
N PRO A 85 11.84 -13.47 13.01
CA PRO A 85 12.94 -12.59 12.65
C PRO A 85 14.24 -13.39 12.54
N THR A 86 15.10 -12.97 11.62
CA THR A 86 16.42 -13.59 11.44
C THR A 86 17.33 -13.25 12.63
N ASP A 87 18.20 -14.18 13.00
CA ASP A 87 19.26 -13.90 13.97
C ASP A 87 20.12 -12.69 13.54
N PRO A 88 20.47 -11.75 14.45
CA PRO A 88 21.23 -10.56 14.09
C PRO A 88 22.57 -10.83 13.38
N ALA A 89 23.31 -11.87 13.80
CA ALA A 89 24.59 -12.19 13.14
C ALA A 89 24.36 -12.73 11.73
N ARG A 90 23.33 -13.57 11.56
CA ARG A 90 22.93 -14.10 10.24
C ARG A 90 22.37 -13.01 9.33
N LEU A 91 21.68 -12.02 9.87
CA LEU A 91 21.19 -10.85 9.12
C LEU A 91 22.36 -10.09 8.52
N THR A 92 23.36 -9.73 9.34
CA THR A 92 24.56 -9.01 8.91
C THR A 92 25.33 -9.81 7.86
N GLU A 93 25.58 -11.10 8.11
CA GLU A 93 26.25 -11.98 7.16
C GLU A 93 25.55 -12.00 5.80
N ARG A 94 24.21 -12.14 5.77
CA ARG A 94 23.44 -12.14 4.52
C ARG A 94 23.50 -10.81 3.79
N ALA A 95 23.46 -9.69 4.52
CA ALA A 95 23.55 -8.37 3.91
C ALA A 95 24.91 -8.16 3.24
N GLU A 96 26.01 -8.55 3.89
CA GLU A 96 27.37 -8.45 3.33
C GLU A 96 27.56 -9.27 2.05
N HIS A 97 26.90 -10.44 1.97
CA HIS A 97 26.97 -11.33 0.80
C HIS A 97 25.92 -11.03 -0.28
N THR A 98 25.11 -9.97 -0.12
CA THR A 98 24.08 -9.60 -1.09
C THR A 98 24.48 -8.32 -1.84
N PRO A 99 24.86 -8.40 -3.12
CA PRO A 99 25.20 -7.22 -3.91
C PRO A 99 24.03 -6.23 -4.04
N GLY A 100 24.28 -4.96 -3.73
CA GLY A 100 23.26 -3.90 -3.79
C GLY A 100 22.26 -3.95 -2.63
N ALA A 101 22.55 -4.69 -1.56
CA ALA A 101 21.78 -4.65 -0.33
C ALA A 101 22.10 -3.43 0.53
N THR A 102 21.13 -3.01 1.36
CA THR A 102 21.37 -2.13 2.50
C THR A 102 21.28 -2.92 3.80
N LEU A 103 22.03 -2.48 4.81
CA LEU A 103 21.89 -2.94 6.20
C LEU A 103 21.72 -1.70 7.07
N ASP A 104 20.53 -1.54 7.63
CA ASP A 104 20.15 -0.37 8.40
C ASP A 104 19.73 -0.78 9.82
N ASP A 105 20.11 0.01 10.82
CA ASP A 105 19.51 -0.10 12.15
C ASP A 105 18.12 0.54 12.14
N PHE A 106 17.15 -0.07 12.84
CA PHE A 106 15.77 0.38 12.77
C PHE A 106 15.59 1.79 13.32
N ASP A 107 16.18 2.13 14.47
CA ASP A 107 16.06 3.46 15.05
C ASP A 107 16.70 4.52 14.16
N GLY A 108 17.89 4.23 13.64
CA GLY A 108 18.57 5.10 12.68
C GLY A 108 17.76 5.31 11.40
N LEU A 109 17.10 4.27 10.89
CA LEU A 109 16.21 4.35 9.74
C LEU A 109 14.99 5.23 10.07
N LEU A 110 14.33 5.03 11.21
CA LEU A 110 13.17 5.83 11.61
C LEU A 110 13.54 7.31 11.77
N GLU A 111 14.68 7.61 12.40
CA GLU A 111 15.20 8.97 12.53
C GLU A 111 15.44 9.58 11.14
N TYR A 112 16.14 8.87 10.25
CA TYR A 112 16.41 9.35 8.90
C TYR A 112 15.13 9.60 8.11
N LEU A 113 14.17 8.66 8.16
CA LEU A 113 12.87 8.78 7.51
C LEU A 113 12.11 10.02 8.00
N SER A 114 12.23 10.39 9.29
CA SER A 114 11.58 11.57 9.87
C SER A 114 12.05 12.89 9.23
N THR A 115 13.31 12.95 8.78
CA THR A 115 13.91 14.14 8.16
C THR A 115 13.52 14.34 6.69
N LEU A 116 13.06 13.28 6.01
CA LEU A 116 12.83 13.28 4.57
C LEU A 116 11.36 13.47 4.20
N HIS A 117 11.06 14.25 3.16
CA HIS A 117 9.70 14.25 2.63
C HIS A 117 9.38 12.90 1.93
N PRO A 118 8.20 12.27 2.16
CA PRO A 118 7.86 10.95 1.61
C PRO A 118 7.95 10.83 0.08
N SER A 119 7.82 11.94 -0.66
CA SER A 119 8.01 11.94 -2.12
C SER A 119 9.42 11.55 -2.57
N ARG A 120 10.41 11.62 -1.67
CA ARG A 120 11.81 11.28 -1.96
C ARG A 120 12.10 9.78 -1.80
N TYR A 121 11.21 8.99 -1.20
CA TYR A 121 11.48 7.59 -0.88
C TYR A 121 11.69 6.74 -2.13
N LYS A 122 11.02 7.07 -3.25
CA LYS A 122 11.29 6.37 -4.52
C LYS A 122 12.75 6.49 -4.94
N LYS A 123 13.31 7.70 -4.84
CA LYS A 123 14.72 7.97 -5.18
C LYS A 123 15.68 7.37 -4.15
N LEU A 124 15.27 7.28 -2.89
CA LEU A 124 16.05 6.62 -1.83
C LEU A 124 16.34 5.15 -2.17
N LEU A 125 15.40 4.49 -2.85
CA LEU A 125 15.51 3.08 -3.22
C LEU A 125 16.22 2.85 -4.57
N ASP A 126 16.70 3.90 -5.24
CA ASP A 126 17.38 3.76 -6.53
C ASP A 126 18.65 2.92 -6.38
N GLY A 127 18.70 1.78 -7.09
CA GLY A 127 19.85 0.86 -7.05
C GLY A 127 19.83 -0.14 -5.91
N VAL A 128 18.88 -0.03 -4.97
CA VAL A 128 18.70 -1.00 -3.88
C VAL A 128 18.11 -2.30 -4.44
N ARG A 129 18.68 -3.44 -4.05
CA ARG A 129 18.29 -4.79 -4.48
C ARG A 129 17.73 -5.64 -3.36
N ALA A 130 18.09 -5.34 -2.11
CA ALA A 130 17.55 -5.96 -0.91
C ALA A 130 17.71 -5.01 0.28
N VAL A 131 16.82 -5.09 1.25
CA VAL A 131 16.88 -4.30 2.48
C VAL A 131 16.97 -5.24 3.67
N PHE A 132 17.97 -5.01 4.51
CA PHE A 132 18.16 -5.69 5.78
C PHE A 132 18.02 -4.68 6.92
N VAL A 133 17.16 -4.97 7.89
CA VAL A 133 16.90 -4.06 9.02
C VAL A 133 17.15 -4.76 10.34
N SER A 134 18.07 -4.25 11.15
CA SER A 134 18.34 -4.79 12.49
C SER A 134 17.52 -4.11 13.57
N GLY A 135 17.20 -4.85 14.64
CA GLY A 135 16.63 -4.24 15.85
C GLY A 135 15.19 -3.74 15.67
N VAL A 136 14.41 -4.35 14.78
CA VAL A 136 13.01 -4.00 14.57
C VAL A 136 12.23 -4.15 15.87
N HIS A 137 11.37 -3.18 16.16
CA HIS A 137 10.45 -3.17 17.30
C HIS A 137 9.21 -2.33 16.97
N ALA A 138 8.26 -2.24 17.89
CA ALA A 138 7.03 -1.48 17.68
C ALA A 138 7.33 0.04 17.60
N VAL A 139 6.79 0.72 16.58
CA VAL A 139 6.94 2.17 16.42
C VAL A 139 5.96 2.88 17.34
N GLU A 140 6.48 3.74 18.22
CA GLU A 140 5.65 4.46 19.21
C GLU A 140 5.01 5.74 18.64
N ASP A 141 5.71 6.46 17.77
CA ASP A 141 5.22 7.72 17.20
C ASP A 141 4.37 7.50 15.93
N GLN A 142 3.15 8.04 15.94
CA GLN A 142 2.21 7.88 14.83
C GLN A 142 2.68 8.52 13.52
N ALA A 143 3.35 9.68 13.57
CA ALA A 143 3.83 10.35 12.38
C ALA A 143 4.99 9.58 11.73
N VAL A 144 5.85 8.97 12.53
CA VAL A 144 6.91 8.05 12.09
C VAL A 144 6.31 6.76 11.55
N ALA A 145 5.32 6.17 12.21
CA ALA A 145 4.64 4.97 11.73
C ALA A 145 4.01 5.17 10.34
N LEU A 146 3.40 6.34 10.08
CA LEU A 146 2.88 6.68 8.75
C LEU A 146 3.99 6.84 7.69
N ARG A 147 5.21 7.19 8.08
CA ARG A 147 6.37 7.19 7.16
C ARG A 147 6.82 5.77 6.84
N VAL A 148 6.82 4.87 7.83
CA VAL A 148 7.06 3.43 7.61
C VAL A 148 6.04 2.84 6.63
N VAL A 149 4.76 3.23 6.73
CA VAL A 149 3.74 2.85 5.74
C VAL A 149 4.16 3.27 4.32
N VAL A 150 4.62 4.52 4.12
CA VAL A 150 5.04 4.96 2.78
C VAL A 150 6.29 4.20 2.31
N LEU A 151 7.24 3.91 3.20
CA LEU A 151 8.41 3.10 2.85
C LEU A 151 8.01 1.68 2.42
N ALA A 152 7.14 1.01 3.18
CA ALA A 152 6.63 -0.32 2.86
C ALA A 152 5.95 -0.35 1.49
N ASP A 153 5.18 0.69 1.17
CA ASP A 153 4.54 0.84 -0.14
C ASP A 153 5.57 0.93 -1.27
N ARG A 154 6.63 1.72 -1.09
CA ARG A 154 7.69 1.89 -2.10
C ARG A 154 8.55 0.65 -2.29
N LEU A 155 8.89 -0.04 -1.20
CA LEU A 155 9.59 -1.32 -1.28
C LEU A 155 8.77 -2.36 -2.01
N TYR A 156 7.46 -2.40 -1.75
CA TYR A 156 6.55 -3.34 -2.40
C TYR A 156 6.36 -3.04 -3.88
N ASP A 157 6.15 -1.77 -4.24
CA ASP A 157 6.05 -1.33 -5.64
C ASP A 157 7.31 -1.69 -6.45
N ALA A 158 8.48 -1.66 -5.80
CA ALA A 158 9.76 -2.00 -6.41
C ALA A 158 10.11 -3.50 -6.34
N GLY A 159 9.34 -4.31 -5.62
CA GLY A 159 9.61 -5.73 -5.41
C GLY A 159 10.92 -5.99 -4.65
N ILE A 160 11.32 -5.08 -3.77
CA ILE A 160 12.60 -5.20 -3.03
C ILE A 160 12.38 -6.08 -1.79
N PRO A 161 13.07 -7.23 -1.68
CA PRO A 161 12.94 -8.12 -0.53
C PRO A 161 13.42 -7.44 0.76
N VAL A 162 12.75 -7.76 1.87
CA VAL A 162 13.03 -7.18 3.21
C VAL A 162 13.31 -8.29 4.21
N THR A 163 14.50 -8.32 4.79
CA THR A 163 14.83 -9.24 5.88
C THR A 163 15.06 -8.45 7.17
N VAL A 164 14.55 -8.94 8.30
CA VAL A 164 14.65 -8.23 9.58
C VAL A 164 15.17 -9.10 10.72
N SER A 165 15.76 -8.47 11.74
CA SER A 165 15.98 -9.04 13.08
C SER A 165 15.28 -8.22 14.15
N GLY A 166 15.10 -8.76 15.35
CA GLY A 166 14.37 -8.10 16.44
C GLY A 166 12.96 -8.68 16.59
N ALA A 167 11.94 -7.84 16.44
CA ALA A 167 10.53 -8.19 16.51
C ALA A 167 9.96 -8.60 15.14
N LYS A 168 8.76 -9.21 15.16
CA LYS A 168 8.07 -9.62 13.93
C LYS A 168 7.52 -8.41 13.18
N LEU A 169 7.43 -8.53 11.85
CA LEU A 169 6.92 -7.47 10.99
C LEU A 169 5.43 -7.14 11.23
N ASP A 170 4.65 -8.09 11.78
CA ASP A 170 3.26 -7.88 12.20
C ASP A 170 3.13 -7.24 13.59
N GLU A 171 4.24 -7.00 14.29
CA GLU A 171 4.31 -6.34 15.60
C GLU A 171 4.88 -4.91 15.49
N ILE A 172 5.18 -4.42 14.29
CA ILE A 172 5.75 -3.07 14.06
C ILE A 172 4.77 -1.94 14.44
N PHE A 173 3.46 -2.17 14.30
CA PHE A 173 2.45 -1.17 14.66
C PHE A 173 1.76 -1.59 15.96
N THR A 174 1.67 -0.66 16.91
CA THR A 174 1.06 -0.93 18.22
C THR A 174 -0.43 -1.25 18.13
N GLU A 175 -0.98 -1.92 19.13
CA GLU A 175 -2.42 -2.20 19.21
C GLU A 175 -3.26 -0.91 19.15
N GLU A 176 -2.81 0.16 19.82
CA GLU A 176 -3.46 1.48 19.78
C GLU A 176 -3.57 2.00 18.33
N MET A 177 -2.50 1.91 17.55
CA MET A 177 -2.50 2.30 16.14
C MET A 177 -3.45 1.43 15.31
N LEU A 178 -3.50 0.12 15.58
CA LEU A 178 -4.39 -0.82 14.90
C LEU A 178 -5.88 -0.61 15.26
N HIS A 179 -6.17 0.01 16.38
CA HIS A 179 -7.52 0.44 16.77
C HIS A 179 -7.84 1.90 16.38
N GLY A 180 -6.85 2.64 15.85
CA GLY A 180 -6.97 4.04 15.47
C GLY A 180 -7.51 4.28 14.04
N GLY A 181 -7.63 5.57 13.68
CA GLY A 181 -8.21 6.01 12.40
C GLY A 181 -7.41 5.61 11.15
N TYR A 182 -6.13 5.23 11.30
CA TYR A 182 -5.26 4.77 10.22
C TYR A 182 -5.13 3.26 10.11
N ARG A 183 -5.93 2.47 10.85
CA ARG A 183 -5.92 0.99 10.86
C ARG A 183 -5.71 0.35 9.48
N LYS A 184 -6.46 0.78 8.47
CA LYS A 184 -6.37 0.22 7.10
C LYS A 184 -4.98 0.40 6.49
N LYS A 185 -4.30 1.51 6.78
CA LYS A 185 -2.95 1.79 6.28
C LYS A 185 -1.91 0.89 6.94
N TYR A 186 -2.00 0.70 8.26
CA TYR A 186 -1.09 -0.17 9.00
C TYR A 186 -1.22 -1.63 8.57
N LEU A 187 -2.44 -2.16 8.51
CA LEU A 187 -2.68 -3.53 8.05
C LEU A 187 -2.19 -3.77 6.62
N ARG A 188 -2.37 -2.78 5.73
CA ARG A 188 -1.84 -2.83 4.35
C ARG A 188 -0.31 -2.84 4.33
N ALA A 189 0.34 -2.01 5.14
CA ALA A 189 1.80 -1.96 5.24
C ALA A 189 2.37 -3.28 5.80
N THR A 190 1.78 -3.81 6.88
CA THR A 190 2.15 -5.12 7.42
C THR A 190 2.04 -6.22 6.36
N SER A 191 0.92 -6.27 5.63
CA SER A 191 0.71 -7.24 4.54
C SER A 191 1.82 -7.18 3.49
N ARG A 192 2.20 -5.97 3.08
CA ARG A 192 3.28 -5.74 2.12
C ARG A 192 4.63 -6.18 2.65
N LEU A 193 4.99 -5.81 3.87
CA LEU A 193 6.25 -6.20 4.50
C LEU A 193 6.34 -7.73 4.65
N LEU A 194 5.24 -8.39 5.03
CA LEU A 194 5.18 -9.85 5.11
C LEU A 194 5.30 -10.55 3.75
N ALA A 195 4.78 -9.95 2.69
CA ALA A 195 5.01 -10.45 1.34
C ALA A 195 6.48 -10.31 0.94
N LEU A 196 7.09 -9.15 1.25
CA LEU A 196 8.49 -8.86 0.90
C LEU A 196 9.50 -9.69 1.68
N SER A 197 9.17 -10.11 2.91
CA SER A 197 10.04 -10.96 3.73
C SER A 197 10.05 -12.43 3.32
N ARG A 198 9.15 -12.81 2.44
CA ARG A 198 9.08 -14.17 1.87
C ARG A 198 9.80 -14.29 0.54
N PHE A 199 10.14 -13.17 -0.11
CA PHE A 199 10.96 -13.23 -1.30
C PHE A 199 12.37 -13.67 -0.92
N GLU A 200 12.87 -14.72 -1.57
CA GLU A 200 14.27 -15.07 -1.48
C GLU A 200 15.09 -13.93 -2.06
N VAL A 201 16.01 -13.42 -1.25
CA VAL A 201 17.05 -12.50 -1.73
C VAL A 201 17.88 -13.29 -2.75
N PRO A 202 17.97 -12.85 -4.03
CA PRO A 202 18.72 -13.58 -5.03
C PRO A 202 20.17 -13.72 -4.57
N THR A 203 20.61 -14.94 -4.26
CA THR A 203 22.03 -15.24 -4.07
C THR A 203 22.70 -15.24 -5.43
N ALA A 204 23.79 -14.48 -5.55
CA ALA A 204 24.63 -14.41 -6.74
C ALA A 204 25.26 -15.77 -7.08
#